data_AF-A6IPT4-F1
#
_entry.id   AF-A6IPT4-F1
#
_cell.length_a   1.000
_cell.length_b   1.000
_cell.length_c   1.000
_cell.angle_alpha   90.00
_cell.angle_beta   90.00
_cell.angle_gamma   90.00
#
_symmetry.space_group_name_H-M   'P 1'
#
loop_
_entity.id
_entity.type
_entity.pdbx_description
1 polymer ?
#
loop_
_entity_poly.entity_id
_entity_poly.type
_entity_poly.pdbx_seq_one_letter_code
_entity_poly.pdbx_strand_id
1 'polypeptide(L)'
;MRVILLLLTLDVLGVSSMMTDKNLKKKIEGNWRTVYLAASSVEKINEGSPLRTYFRRIECGKRCNRINLYFYIKKGAKCQQFKIVGRRSQDVYYAKYEGSTAFMLKTVNEKILLFDYFNRNRRNDVTRVAGVLAKGRQLTKDEMTEYMNFVEEMGIEDENVQRVMDTDTCPNKIRIR
;
A
#
# COMPACT_ATOMS: atom_id res chain seq x y z
N MET A 1 -7.31 -40.72 -48.68
CA MET A 1 -7.44 -39.61 -47.72
C MET A 1 -7.55 -40.21 -46.32
N ARG A 2 -6.56 -39.98 -45.45
CA ARG A 2 -6.58 -40.46 -44.06
C ARG A 2 -7.18 -39.35 -43.20
N VAL A 3 -8.34 -39.62 -42.61
CA VAL A 3 -9.00 -38.75 -41.63
C VAL A 3 -8.28 -38.96 -40.30
N ILE A 4 -7.59 -37.94 -39.80
CA ILE A 4 -7.03 -37.92 -38.45
C ILE A 4 -7.93 -37.01 -37.61
N LEU A 5 -8.77 -37.65 -36.79
CA LEU A 5 -9.51 -37.01 -35.71
C LEU A 5 -8.55 -36.77 -34.54
N LEU A 6 -8.02 -35.55 -34.43
CA LEU A 6 -7.30 -35.08 -33.25
C LEU A 6 -8.28 -34.46 -32.27
N LEU A 7 -8.91 -35.31 -31.45
CA LEU A 7 -9.54 -34.91 -30.20
C LEU A 7 -8.45 -34.84 -29.13
N LEU A 8 -7.98 -33.64 -28.84
CA LEU A 8 -7.23 -33.34 -27.61
C LEU A 8 -8.08 -32.37 -26.79
N THR A 9 -8.99 -32.95 -26.01
CA THR A 9 -9.59 -32.29 -24.85
C THR A 9 -8.50 -32.17 -23.80
N LEU A 10 -7.89 -30.99 -23.68
CA LEU A 10 -7.05 -30.68 -22.53
C LEU A 10 -7.97 -30.31 -21.36
N ASP A 11 -8.25 -31.31 -20.54
CA ASP A 11 -8.93 -31.15 -19.27
C ASP A 11 -8.13 -30.22 -18.34
N VAL A 12 -8.77 -29.11 -17.98
CA VAL A 12 -8.77 -28.47 -16.66
C VAL A 12 -7.41 -28.37 -15.95
N LEU A 13 -6.64 -27.33 -16.27
CA LEU A 13 -5.80 -26.67 -15.26
C LEU A 13 -6.62 -25.59 -14.54
N GLY A 14 -7.64 -26.05 -13.82
CA GLY A 14 -8.50 -25.25 -12.97
C GLY A 14 -8.11 -25.33 -11.49
N VAL A 15 -6.82 -25.35 -11.15
CA VAL A 15 -6.38 -25.35 -9.74
C VAL A 15 -5.10 -24.54 -9.58
N SER A 16 -5.19 -23.24 -9.25
CA SER A 16 -4.23 -22.59 -8.33
C SER A 16 -4.59 -21.18 -7.83
N SER A 17 -5.63 -20.49 -8.30
CA SER A 17 -5.84 -19.08 -7.87
C SER A 17 -6.24 -18.90 -6.40
N MET A 18 -6.75 -19.96 -5.74
CA MET A 18 -7.18 -19.86 -4.33
C MET A 18 -6.03 -19.97 -3.31
N MET A 19 -4.90 -20.60 -3.67
CA MET A 19 -3.76 -20.78 -2.75
C MET A 19 -2.85 -19.54 -2.73
N THR A 20 -2.66 -18.88 -3.87
CA THR A 20 -1.95 -17.60 -3.99
C THR A 20 -2.61 -16.51 -3.15
N ASP A 21 -3.94 -16.46 -3.16
CA ASP A 21 -4.72 -15.42 -2.50
C ASP A 21 -4.74 -15.54 -0.95
N LYS A 22 -4.76 -16.77 -0.41
CA LYS A 22 -4.66 -17.01 1.05
C LYS A 22 -3.27 -16.69 1.59
N ASN A 23 -2.22 -17.05 0.88
CA ASN A 23 -0.84 -16.77 1.31
C ASN A 23 -0.53 -15.27 1.24
N LEU A 24 -1.02 -14.56 0.21
CA LEU A 24 -0.87 -13.11 0.11
C LEU A 24 -1.61 -12.39 1.25
N LYS A 25 -2.84 -12.81 1.56
CA LYS A 25 -3.60 -12.26 2.70
C LYS A 25 -2.79 -12.31 4.01
N LYS A 26 -2.19 -13.47 4.33
CA LYS A 26 -1.39 -13.63 5.55
C LYS A 26 -0.19 -12.68 5.61
N LYS A 27 0.43 -12.38 4.46
CA LYS A 27 1.55 -11.45 4.37
C LYS A 27 1.11 -9.99 4.55
N ILE A 28 -0.04 -9.62 3.99
CA ILE A 28 -0.58 -8.26 4.06
C ILE A 28 -1.09 -7.92 5.47
N GLU A 29 -1.79 -8.85 6.11
CA GLU A 29 -2.44 -8.58 7.39
C GLU A 29 -1.47 -8.36 8.55
N GLY A 30 -1.88 -7.52 9.48
CA GLY A 30 -1.18 -7.31 10.75
C GLY A 30 -0.62 -5.91 10.90
N ASN A 31 0.31 -5.78 11.83
CA ASN A 31 0.85 -4.48 12.22
C ASN A 31 1.95 -4.04 11.25
N TRP A 32 1.95 -2.76 10.92
CA TRP A 32 2.85 -2.13 9.96
C TRP A 32 3.22 -0.74 10.44
N ARG A 33 4.39 -0.24 10.03
CA ARG A 33 4.83 1.14 10.27
C ARG A 33 5.30 1.78 8.98
N THR A 34 4.85 3.00 8.71
CA THR A 34 5.41 3.80 7.62
C THR A 34 6.83 4.20 7.95
N VAL A 35 7.78 3.83 7.09
CA VAL A 35 9.20 4.22 7.26
C VAL A 35 9.52 5.43 6.39
N TYR A 36 9.25 5.32 5.08
CA TYR A 36 9.45 6.38 4.11
C TYR A 36 8.20 6.63 3.27
N LEU A 37 8.06 7.88 2.82
CA LEU A 37 7.12 8.31 1.80
C LEU A 37 7.86 9.19 0.79
N ALA A 38 7.51 9.07 -0.48
CA ALA A 38 7.91 9.95 -1.56
C ALA A 38 6.64 10.44 -2.26
N ALA A 39 6.63 11.68 -2.75
CA ALA A 39 5.45 12.21 -3.43
C ALA A 39 5.82 13.09 -4.63
N SER A 40 4.96 13.10 -5.64
CA SER A 40 5.08 14.04 -6.78
C SER A 40 4.95 15.50 -6.36
N SER A 41 4.43 15.76 -5.16
CA SER A 41 4.30 17.09 -4.57
C SER A 41 4.59 16.94 -3.08
N VAL A 42 5.84 17.21 -2.70
CA VAL A 42 6.41 16.91 -1.37
C VAL A 42 5.64 17.59 -0.23
N GLU A 43 5.06 18.76 -0.48
CA GLU A 43 4.27 19.49 0.50
C GLU A 43 3.02 18.72 0.97
N LYS A 44 2.53 17.76 0.17
CA LYS A 44 1.42 16.88 0.54
C LYS A 44 1.79 15.84 1.59
N ILE A 45 3.07 15.51 1.73
CA ILE A 45 3.57 14.55 2.72
C ILE A 45 4.39 15.21 3.84
N ASN A 46 4.48 16.54 3.87
CA ASN A 46 5.05 17.28 5.00
C ASN A 46 4.31 16.99 6.31
N GLU A 47 4.98 17.22 7.44
CA GLU A 47 4.35 17.06 8.75
C GLU A 47 3.10 17.95 8.87
N GLY A 48 1.99 17.39 9.36
CA GLY A 48 0.69 18.06 9.39
C GLY A 48 -0.18 17.83 8.15
N SER A 49 0.42 17.47 7.01
CA SER A 49 -0.31 17.22 5.78
C SER A 49 -1.05 15.88 5.83
N PRO A 50 -2.25 15.78 5.23
CA PRO A 50 -3.09 14.61 5.39
C PRO A 50 -2.61 13.39 4.60
N LEU A 51 -1.69 13.55 3.63
CA LEU A 51 -1.13 12.41 2.91
C LEU A 51 0.10 11.80 3.62
N ARG A 52 0.58 12.41 4.72
CA ARG A 52 1.60 11.85 5.61
C ARG A 52 0.99 10.80 6.55
N THR A 53 0.72 9.63 6.00
CA THR A 53 0.00 8.55 6.69
C THR A 53 0.93 7.70 7.56
N TYR A 54 0.69 7.65 8.87
CA TYR A 54 1.43 6.81 9.81
C TYR A 54 0.69 5.50 10.06
N PHE A 55 0.94 4.49 9.24
CA PHE A 55 0.28 3.18 9.33
C PHE A 55 0.51 2.50 10.67
N ARG A 56 -0.47 1.69 11.07
CA ARG A 56 -0.44 0.85 12.26
C ARG A 56 -0.88 -0.57 11.99
N ARG A 57 -1.93 -0.75 11.18
CA ARG A 57 -2.50 -2.07 10.92
C ARG A 57 -3.17 -2.11 9.56
N ILE A 58 -3.11 -3.29 8.95
CA ILE A 58 -3.85 -3.62 7.75
C ILE A 58 -4.65 -4.90 8.03
N GLU A 59 -5.91 -4.92 7.62
CA GLU A 59 -6.78 -6.10 7.71
C GLU A 59 -7.47 -6.35 6.38
N CYS A 60 -7.57 -7.62 5.98
CA CYS A 60 -8.22 -8.02 4.74
C CYS A 60 -9.55 -8.72 5.01
N GLY A 61 -10.54 -8.39 4.18
CA GLY A 61 -11.74 -9.19 4.01
C GLY A 61 -11.45 -10.56 3.37
N LYS A 62 -12.51 -11.22 2.89
CA LYS A 62 -12.39 -12.45 2.10
C LYS A 62 -11.61 -12.14 0.81
N ARG A 63 -10.59 -12.95 0.49
CA ARG A 63 -9.74 -12.79 -0.72
C ARG A 63 -9.07 -11.40 -0.85
N CYS A 64 -8.90 -10.68 0.26
CA CYS A 64 -8.47 -9.28 0.26
C CYS A 64 -9.26 -8.35 -0.69
N ASN A 65 -10.49 -8.69 -1.13
CA ASN A 65 -11.29 -7.80 -1.99
C ASN A 65 -11.70 -6.49 -1.29
N ARG A 66 -11.62 -6.49 0.04
CA ARG A 66 -11.77 -5.32 0.89
C ARG A 66 -10.55 -5.26 1.80
N ILE A 67 -9.94 -4.08 1.91
CA ILE A 67 -8.79 -3.86 2.80
C ILE A 67 -9.11 -2.70 3.74
N ASN A 68 -8.93 -2.92 5.03
CA ASN A 68 -9.04 -1.89 6.06
C ASN A 68 -7.65 -1.41 6.38
N LEU A 69 -7.40 -0.12 6.17
CA LEU A 69 -6.13 0.52 6.45
C LEU A 69 -6.33 1.41 7.68
N TYR A 70 -5.52 1.17 8.71
CA TYR A 70 -5.55 1.93 9.94
C TYR A 70 -4.25 2.68 10.11
N PHE A 71 -4.35 4.00 10.24
CA PHE A 71 -3.21 4.89 10.36
C PHE A 71 -3.55 6.10 11.22
N TYR A 72 -2.52 6.84 11.62
CA TYR A 72 -2.65 8.15 12.23
C TYR A 72 -2.29 9.25 11.23
N ILE A 73 -2.93 10.40 11.40
CA ILE A 73 -2.43 11.69 10.91
C ILE A 73 -2.04 12.53 12.11
N LYS A 74 -0.84 13.09 12.05
CA LYS A 74 -0.30 13.97 13.09
C LYS A 74 -0.47 15.42 12.66
N LYS A 75 -1.14 16.23 13.49
CA LYS A 75 -1.26 17.69 13.35
C LYS A 75 -0.72 18.34 14.62
N GLY A 76 0.52 18.84 14.56
CA GLY A 76 1.26 19.26 15.75
C GLY A 76 1.41 18.09 16.74
N ALA A 77 1.08 18.31 18.01
CA ALA A 77 1.12 17.27 19.04
C ALA A 77 -0.06 16.28 18.99
N LYS A 78 -1.08 16.53 18.16
CA LYS A 78 -2.31 15.71 18.14
C LYS A 78 -2.23 14.61 17.07
N CYS A 79 -2.55 13.39 17.47
CA CYS A 79 -2.66 12.24 16.57
C CYS A 79 -4.12 11.83 16.39
N GLN A 80 -4.64 11.95 15.18
CA GLN A 80 -5.98 11.54 14.81
C GLN A 80 -5.93 10.17 14.13
N GLN A 81 -6.66 9.21 14.66
CA GLN A 81 -6.77 7.88 14.07
C GLN A 81 -7.76 7.88 12.90
N PHE A 82 -7.38 7.22 11.81
CA PHE A 82 -8.23 6.98 10.65
C PHE A 82 -8.37 5.49 10.38
N LYS A 83 -9.54 5.13 9.82
CA LYS A 83 -9.81 3.84 9.20
C LYS A 83 -10.35 4.13 7.82
N ILE A 84 -9.62 3.74 6.78
CA ILE A 84 -10.12 3.81 5.40
C ILE A 84 -10.34 2.39 4.88
N VAL A 85 -11.36 2.25 4.04
CA VAL A 85 -11.73 0.96 3.45
C VAL A 85 -11.50 1.04 1.95
N GLY A 86 -10.51 0.29 1.47
CA GLY A 86 -10.27 0.09 0.05
C GLY A 86 -11.10 -1.07 -0.48
N ARG A 87 -11.69 -0.89 -1.66
CA ARG A 87 -12.38 -1.96 -2.41
C ARG A 87 -11.59 -2.28 -3.67
N ARG A 88 -11.24 -3.55 -3.84
CA ARG A 88 -10.44 -4.04 -4.96
C ARG A 88 -11.29 -4.11 -6.23
N SER A 89 -10.74 -3.62 -7.33
CA SER A 89 -11.20 -3.87 -8.69
C SER A 89 -9.95 -4.17 -9.52
N GLN A 90 -9.87 -5.40 -10.05
CA GLN A 90 -8.62 -5.96 -10.60
C GLN A 90 -7.50 -5.88 -9.55
N ASP A 91 -6.40 -5.17 -9.81
CA ASP A 91 -5.26 -5.05 -8.88
C ASP A 91 -5.21 -3.72 -8.13
N VAL A 92 -6.21 -2.86 -8.33
CA VAL A 92 -6.30 -1.53 -7.73
C VAL A 92 -7.36 -1.51 -6.63
N TYR A 93 -7.04 -0.87 -5.52
CA TYR A 93 -8.01 -0.58 -4.46
C TYR A 93 -8.48 0.87 -4.56
N TYR A 94 -9.79 1.07 -4.47
CA TYR A 94 -10.41 2.39 -4.47
C TYR A 94 -10.97 2.72 -3.08
N ALA A 95 -10.68 3.91 -2.59
CA ALA A 95 -11.12 4.43 -1.30
C ALA A 95 -11.46 5.92 -1.36
N LYS A 96 -12.15 6.40 -0.32
CA LYS A 96 -12.39 7.83 -0.09
C LYS A 96 -11.54 8.30 1.08
N TYR A 97 -10.62 9.21 0.79
CA TYR A 97 -9.74 9.86 1.77
C TYR A 97 -9.18 11.13 1.12
N GLU A 98 -9.40 12.29 1.72
CA GLU A 98 -9.03 13.61 1.15
C GLU A 98 -9.43 13.81 -0.32
N GLY A 99 -10.55 13.21 -0.73
CA GLY A 99 -10.93 13.08 -2.13
C GLY A 99 -11.07 11.61 -2.54
N SER A 100 -10.68 11.28 -3.77
CA SER A 100 -10.71 9.92 -4.30
C SER A 100 -9.29 9.36 -4.31
N THR A 101 -9.10 8.18 -3.74
CA THR A 101 -7.79 7.51 -3.67
C THR A 101 -7.87 6.18 -4.42
N ALA A 102 -6.90 5.94 -5.30
CA ALA A 102 -6.64 4.64 -5.91
C ALA A 102 -5.25 4.18 -5.48
N PHE A 103 -5.11 2.98 -4.94
CA PHE A 103 -3.84 2.49 -4.41
C PHE A 103 -3.56 1.03 -4.79
N MET A 104 -2.29 0.69 -4.88
CA MET A 104 -1.80 -0.65 -5.20
C MET A 104 -0.80 -1.11 -4.15
N LEU A 105 -0.78 -2.41 -3.91
CA LEU A 105 0.27 -3.06 -3.13
C LEU A 105 1.22 -3.71 -4.12
N LYS A 106 2.51 -3.39 -4.04
CA LYS A 106 3.52 -3.78 -5.03
C LYS A 106 4.31 -4.98 -4.52
N THR A 107 5.32 -4.75 -3.70
CA THR A 107 6.00 -5.81 -2.95
C THR A 107 5.28 -6.07 -1.63
N VAL A 108 5.02 -7.34 -1.31
CA VAL A 108 4.59 -7.74 0.04
C VAL A 108 5.37 -8.98 0.48
N ASN A 109 6.20 -8.81 1.50
CA ASN A 109 6.91 -9.91 2.15
C ASN A 109 6.79 -9.80 3.69
N GLU A 110 7.51 -10.63 4.43
CA GLU A 110 7.40 -10.68 5.89
C GLU A 110 7.96 -9.44 6.60
N LYS A 111 8.84 -8.67 5.92
CA LYS A 111 9.56 -7.52 6.47
C LYS A 111 8.98 -6.19 6.00
N ILE A 112 8.71 -6.07 4.69
CA ILE A 112 8.29 -4.83 4.04
C ILE A 112 7.04 -5.00 3.17
N LEU A 113 6.35 -3.89 2.99
CA LEU A 113 5.26 -3.72 2.04
C LEU A 113 5.46 -2.40 1.30
N LEU A 114 5.65 -2.46 -0.02
CA LEU A 114 5.69 -1.29 -0.90
C LEU A 114 4.29 -1.01 -1.43
N PHE A 115 3.91 0.25 -1.44
CA PHE A 115 2.61 0.69 -1.94
C PHE A 115 2.73 2.02 -2.67
N ASP A 116 1.90 2.20 -3.69
CA ASP A 116 1.65 3.51 -4.28
C ASP A 116 0.17 3.87 -4.13
N TYR A 117 -0.09 5.18 -4.16
CA TYR A 117 -1.44 5.67 -4.36
C TYR A 117 -1.49 6.99 -5.11
N PHE A 118 -2.59 7.16 -5.84
CA PHE A 118 -3.00 8.37 -6.50
C PHE A 118 -4.13 8.99 -5.71
N ASN A 119 -3.93 10.19 -5.17
CA ASN A 119 -4.96 10.96 -4.51
C ASN A 119 -5.41 12.09 -5.44
N ARG A 120 -6.69 12.07 -5.84
CA ARG A 120 -7.34 13.17 -6.54
C ARG A 120 -8.16 13.98 -5.54
N ASN A 121 -7.75 15.22 -5.31
CA ASN A 121 -8.42 16.12 -4.38
C ASN A 121 -9.73 16.68 -4.99
N ARG A 122 -10.44 17.55 -4.26
CA ARG A 122 -11.70 18.16 -4.73
C ARG A 122 -11.54 19.14 -5.90
N ARG A 123 -10.34 19.66 -6.13
CA ARG A 123 -9.98 20.54 -7.26
C ARG A 123 -9.48 19.76 -8.48
N ASN A 124 -9.49 18.43 -8.42
CA ASN A 124 -8.95 17.50 -9.41
C ASN A 124 -7.41 17.49 -9.53
N ASP A 125 -6.68 18.13 -8.62
CA ASP A 125 -5.23 17.96 -8.56
C ASP A 125 -4.92 16.51 -8.14
N VAL A 126 -3.93 15.90 -8.81
CA VAL A 126 -3.50 14.53 -8.55
C VAL A 126 -2.13 14.54 -7.91
N THR A 127 -2.03 13.93 -6.73
CA THR A 127 -0.76 13.65 -6.07
C THR A 127 -0.49 12.16 -6.13
N ARG A 128 0.71 11.79 -6.58
CA ARG A 128 1.22 10.42 -6.52
C ARG A 128 2.06 10.28 -5.26
N VAL A 129 1.90 9.18 -4.54
CA VAL A 129 2.69 8.88 -3.35
C VAL A 129 3.20 7.45 -3.47
N ALA A 130 4.49 7.25 -3.25
CA ALA A 130 5.13 5.95 -3.09
C ALA A 130 5.57 5.80 -1.64
N GLY A 131 5.32 4.64 -1.03
CA GLY A 131 5.63 4.42 0.37
C GLY A 131 6.10 3.01 0.67
N VAL A 132 6.82 2.90 1.78
CA VAL A 132 7.28 1.62 2.33
C VAL A 132 6.83 1.50 3.77
N LEU A 133 6.12 0.41 4.04
CA LEU A 133 5.80 -0.05 5.37
C LEU A 133 6.81 -1.12 5.78
N ALA A 134 7.23 -1.13 7.04
CA ALA A 134 8.08 -2.18 7.58
C ALA A 134 7.56 -2.71 8.92
N LYS A 135 7.97 -3.94 9.25
CA LYS A 135 7.87 -4.48 10.62
C LYS A 135 8.94 -3.90 11.54
N GLY A 136 10.11 -3.59 10.98
CA GLY A 136 11.23 -2.95 11.66
C GLY A 136 11.16 -1.42 11.64
N ARG A 137 12.20 -0.78 12.22
CA ARG A 137 12.36 0.68 12.24
C ARG A 137 13.28 1.21 11.14
N GLN A 138 14.08 0.35 10.53
CA GLN A 138 15.06 0.71 9.51
C GLN A 138 14.93 -0.31 8.38
N LEU A 139 15.18 0.15 7.16
CA LEU A 139 15.32 -0.72 6.01
C LEU A 139 16.77 -1.20 5.95
N THR A 140 16.99 -2.44 5.51
CA THR A 140 18.32 -2.88 5.10
C THR A 140 18.75 -2.13 3.83
N LYS A 141 20.03 -2.27 3.45
CA LYS A 141 20.52 -1.67 2.20
C LYS A 141 19.72 -2.17 0.99
N ASP A 142 19.43 -3.48 0.93
CA ASP A 142 18.69 -4.07 -0.19
C ASP A 142 17.22 -3.60 -0.21
N GLU A 143 16.57 -3.52 0.95
CA GLU A 143 15.19 -3.00 1.07
C GLU A 143 15.12 -1.51 0.70
N MET A 144 16.16 -0.73 1.03
CA MET A 144 16.25 0.68 0.63
C MET A 144 16.46 0.82 -0.88
N THR A 145 17.34 0.01 -1.48
CA THR A 145 17.52 -0.02 -2.95
C THR A 145 16.23 -0.39 -3.65
N GLU A 146 15.50 -1.42 -3.16
CA GLU A 146 14.20 -1.81 -3.71
C GLU A 146 13.19 -0.66 -3.62
N TYR A 147 13.16 0.06 -2.49
CA TYR A 147 12.29 1.22 -2.32
C TYR A 147 12.65 2.37 -3.26
N MET A 148 13.93 2.71 -3.43
CA MET A 148 14.36 3.80 -4.33
C MET A 148 14.09 3.49 -5.80
N ASN A 149 14.35 2.25 -6.25
CA ASN A 149 13.99 1.81 -7.60
C ASN A 149 12.47 1.94 -7.84
N PHE A 150 11.67 1.58 -6.84
CA PHE A 150 10.21 1.75 -6.91
C PHE A 150 9.78 3.23 -6.96
N VAL A 151 10.47 4.13 -6.25
CA VAL A 151 10.24 5.58 -6.32
C VAL A 151 10.56 6.13 -7.71
N GLU A 152 11.68 5.70 -8.30
CA GLU A 152 12.10 6.05 -9.66
C GLU A 152 11.08 5.55 -10.71
N GLU A 153 10.61 4.31 -10.62
CA GLU A 153 9.56 3.75 -11.48
C GLU A 153 8.26 4.60 -11.46
N MET A 154 7.99 5.26 -10.34
CA MET A 154 6.82 6.14 -10.19
C MET A 154 7.04 7.56 -10.75
N GLY A 155 8.27 7.87 -11.18
CA GLY A 155 8.69 9.18 -11.68
C GLY A 155 8.66 10.25 -10.59
N ILE A 156 9.07 9.90 -9.37
CA ILE A 156 9.19 10.83 -8.24
C ILE A 156 10.67 11.09 -7.98
N GLU A 157 11.05 12.37 -7.94
CA GLU A 157 12.43 12.78 -7.66
C GLU A 157 12.90 12.33 -6.27
N ASP A 158 14.16 11.88 -6.17
CA ASP A 158 14.78 11.39 -4.94
C ASP A 158 14.74 12.43 -3.79
N GLU A 159 14.86 13.71 -4.11
CA GLU A 159 14.79 14.82 -3.14
C GLU A 159 13.42 14.92 -2.44
N ASN A 160 12.39 14.33 -3.02
CA ASN A 160 11.04 14.29 -2.44
C ASN A 160 10.81 13.06 -1.54
N VAL A 161 11.82 12.21 -1.36
CA VAL A 161 11.79 11.08 -0.43
C VAL A 161 12.01 11.58 1.00
N GLN A 162 11.07 11.27 1.89
CA GLN A 162 11.13 11.63 3.30
C GLN A 162 11.11 10.39 4.18
N ARG A 163 12.05 10.32 5.14
CA ARG A 163 11.98 9.35 6.23
C ARG A 163 10.94 9.81 7.25
N VAL A 164 9.71 9.33 7.10
CA VAL A 164 8.59 9.85 7.89
C VAL A 164 8.53 9.32 9.31
N MET A 165 9.12 8.15 9.56
CA MET A 165 9.11 7.52 10.88
C MET A 165 9.74 8.39 11.99
N ASP A 166 10.69 9.27 11.66
CA ASP A 166 11.37 10.11 12.65
C ASP A 166 10.43 11.09 13.36
N THR A 167 9.31 11.44 12.73
CA THR A 167 8.32 12.35 13.32
C THR A 167 7.06 11.63 13.80
N ASP A 168 7.04 10.29 13.76
CA ASP A 168 5.93 9.46 14.26
C ASP A 168 5.95 9.34 15.79
N THR A 169 5.33 10.30 16.46
CA THR A 169 5.09 10.28 17.91
C THR A 169 3.69 9.76 18.28
N CYS A 170 2.96 9.17 17.32
CA CYS A 170 1.59 8.72 17.55
C CYS A 170 1.54 7.36 18.26
N PRO A 171 0.46 7.04 19.00
CA PRO A 171 0.33 5.80 19.76
C PRO A 171 0.63 4.55 18.93
N ASN A 172 1.30 3.56 19.54
CA ASN A 172 1.66 2.32 18.85
C ASN A 172 0.46 1.43 18.49
N LYS A 173 -0.65 1.58 19.22
CA LYS A 173 -1.87 0.78 19.06
C LYS A 173 -2.98 1.65 18.48
N ILE A 174 -3.82 1.03 17.66
CA ILE A 174 -5.10 1.62 17.23
C ILE A 174 -6.24 1.08 18.09
N ARG A 175 -7.29 1.88 18.24
CA ARG A 175 -8.57 1.42 18.78
C ARG A 175 -9.40 0.85 17.64
N ILE A 176 -9.57 -0.46 17.62
CA ILE A 176 -10.47 -1.14 16.69
C ILE A 176 -11.85 -1.09 17.35
N ARG A 177 -12.76 -0.29 16.78
CA ARG A 177 -14.19 -0.30 17.12
C ARG A 177 -14.93 -1.14 16.11
#